data_AF-A0A0P7CI62-F1
#
_entry.id   AF-A0A0P7CI62-F1
#
_cell.length_a   1.000
_cell.length_b   1.000
_cell.length_c   1.000
_cell.angle_alpha   90.00
_cell.angle_beta   90.00
_cell.angle_gamma   90.00
#
_symmetry.space_group_name_H-M   'P 1'
#
loop_
_entity.id
_entity.type
_entity.pdbx_description
1 polymer ?
#
loop_
_entity_poly.entity_id
_entity_poly.type
_entity_poly.pdbx_seq_one_letter_code
_entity_poly.pdbx_strand_id
1 'polypeptide(L)'
;MALNQVRDTSVKRGSIKAAVRLAVWARAAGCCVMCSTSLLEHRNFFHTVLVGELAHNVGATATPGSPRGMAEELADREAEENLLLLCHACHRLIDDEDHAPYFTTERLRGLKKAHEDRVRVAATSGGLRRTAVIRMGGLVRGATAFASQRQTADALLSDGYLGLADGRWQGDFVCHIPGDPSRSSYWIAGQEEINHTLGLVEQAVASGQVDHLSIFAIAPIPLLVYLGSRLDDKTDTQLYQKHRDGDQGWRWDKTAPIHDFSTVATLDSAPATEVVLAASLTAEVQKSNLPDALGGLPYFEIRPEADRFGPGLFAHPDTLRNFADRWRNLLAEVEARCPGAARWHLVAAAPLSSVIEMGRAFMRGAQPPTEVYERQGDTYAPVVQVNT
;
A
#
# COMPACT_ATOMS: atom_id res chain seq x y z
N MET A 1 71.16 16.13 24.70
CA MET A 1 69.84 16.59 24.21
C MET A 1 69.46 15.73 23.02
N ALA A 2 68.66 14.70 23.25
CA ALA A 2 68.19 13.80 22.19
C ALA A 2 66.96 14.44 21.52
N LEU A 3 67.05 14.64 20.19
CA LEU A 3 65.92 15.05 19.35
C LEU A 3 64.94 13.88 19.27
N ASN A 4 63.80 14.01 19.96
CA ASN A 4 62.67 13.09 19.78
C ASN A 4 62.13 13.27 18.35
N GLN A 5 62.25 12.22 17.54
CA GLN A 5 61.47 12.04 16.32
C GLN A 5 59.98 12.05 16.68
N VAL A 6 59.28 13.12 16.31
CA VAL A 6 57.82 13.13 16.28
C VAL A 6 57.41 12.17 15.16
N ARG A 7 56.79 11.05 15.53
CA ARG A 7 56.10 10.17 14.56
C ARG A 7 54.94 10.95 13.97
N ASP A 8 55.03 11.25 12.69
CA ASP A 8 53.92 11.73 11.88
C ASP A 8 52.87 10.61 11.78
N THR A 9 51.76 10.75 12.51
CA THR A 9 50.62 9.82 12.50
C THR A 9 49.51 10.31 11.57
N SER A 10 49.81 11.10 10.54
CA SER A 10 48.83 11.43 9.52
C SER A 10 48.48 10.21 8.67
N VAL A 11 47.49 9.43 9.12
CA VAL A 11 46.76 8.50 8.24
C VAL A 11 46.08 9.36 7.18
N LYS A 12 46.71 9.46 6.00
CA LYS A 12 46.15 10.16 4.85
C LYS A 12 44.79 9.55 4.53
N ARG A 13 43.72 10.37 4.49
CA ARG A 13 42.48 10.01 3.81
C ARG A 13 42.85 9.45 2.43
N GLY A 14 42.41 8.24 2.13
CA GLY A 14 42.58 7.68 0.79
C GLY A 14 41.83 8.56 -0.20
N SER A 15 42.42 8.82 -1.36
CA SER A 15 41.64 9.41 -2.46
C SER A 15 40.66 8.35 -2.95
N ILE A 16 39.35 8.58 -2.79
CA ILE A 16 38.32 7.70 -3.35
C ILE A 16 38.51 7.63 -4.87
N LYS A 17 38.75 6.43 -5.39
CA LYS A 17 38.97 6.21 -6.81
C LYS A 17 37.77 6.72 -7.61
N ALA A 18 38.02 7.33 -8.78
CA ALA A 18 36.96 7.88 -9.62
C ALA A 18 35.88 6.83 -10.00
N ALA A 19 36.29 5.58 -10.23
CA ALA A 19 35.38 4.47 -10.51
C ALA A 19 34.45 4.17 -9.33
N VAL A 20 34.97 4.15 -8.10
CA VAL A 20 34.17 3.93 -6.89
C VAL A 20 33.19 5.07 -6.69
N ARG A 21 33.65 6.33 -6.83
CA ARG A 21 32.78 7.50 -6.76
C ARG A 21 31.64 7.40 -7.78
N LEU A 22 31.95 7.06 -9.03
CA LEU A 22 30.93 6.92 -10.08
C LEU A 22 29.93 5.80 -9.75
N ALA A 23 30.40 4.65 -9.24
CA ALA A 23 29.54 3.54 -8.87
C ALA A 23 28.56 3.91 -7.75
N VAL A 24 29.04 4.55 -6.67
CA VAL A 24 28.18 4.99 -5.56
C VAL A 24 27.14 6.02 -6.05
N TRP A 25 27.56 6.98 -6.88
CA TRP A 25 26.65 7.96 -7.48
C TRP A 25 25.58 7.31 -8.36
N ALA A 26 25.97 6.37 -9.22
CA ALA A 26 25.07 5.68 -10.13
C ALA A 26 24.07 4.80 -9.38
N ARG A 27 24.50 4.02 -8.38
CA ARG A 27 23.62 3.17 -7.56
C ARG A 27 22.64 3.97 -6.72
N ALA A 28 23.02 5.18 -6.31
CA ALA A 28 22.13 6.10 -5.61
C ALA A 28 21.21 6.92 -6.54
N ALA A 29 21.33 6.75 -7.87
CA ALA A 29 20.66 7.56 -8.90
C ALA A 29 20.88 9.08 -8.72
N GLY A 30 22.03 9.48 -8.18
CA GLY A 30 22.32 10.88 -7.87
C GLY A 30 21.40 11.48 -6.79
N CYS A 31 20.72 10.67 -5.98
CA CYS A 31 19.87 11.13 -4.87
C CYS A 31 20.49 10.78 -3.52
N CYS A 32 20.18 11.59 -2.51
CA CYS A 32 20.56 11.30 -1.12
C CYS A 32 19.92 9.98 -0.65
N VAL A 33 20.74 9.06 -0.11
CA VAL A 33 20.30 7.76 0.40
C VAL A 33 19.27 7.88 1.54
N MET A 34 19.31 8.95 2.33
CA MET A 34 18.42 9.14 3.48
C MET A 34 17.11 9.87 3.14
N CYS A 35 17.19 10.97 2.40
CA CYS A 35 16.04 11.85 2.16
C CYS A 35 15.53 11.84 0.70
N SER A 36 16.17 11.07 -0.19
CA SER A 36 15.85 10.95 -1.62
C SER A 36 15.92 12.27 -2.42
N THR A 37 16.40 13.37 -1.84
CA THR A 37 16.60 14.64 -2.55
C THR A 37 17.63 14.48 -3.67
N SER A 38 17.35 15.03 -4.85
CA SER A 38 18.29 15.08 -5.97
C SER A 38 19.55 15.87 -5.60
N LEU A 39 20.72 15.30 -5.87
CA LEU A 39 22.04 15.91 -5.64
C LEU A 39 22.68 16.35 -6.96
N LEU A 40 21.90 16.30 -8.04
CA LEU A 40 22.24 16.76 -9.38
C LEU A 40 21.64 18.14 -9.69
N GLU A 41 20.85 18.71 -8.77
CA GLU A 41 20.16 19.98 -8.97
C GLU A 41 20.95 21.16 -8.42
N HIS A 42 21.55 21.91 -9.35
CA HIS A 42 21.54 23.37 -9.44
C HIS A 42 22.14 23.73 -10.82
N ARG A 43 21.29 23.96 -11.83
CA ARG A 43 21.72 24.57 -13.10
C ARG A 43 21.88 26.08 -12.90
N ASN A 44 22.79 26.50 -12.03
CA ASN A 44 23.15 27.90 -11.92
C ASN A 44 24.33 28.14 -12.87
N PHE A 45 24.02 28.71 -14.03
CA PHE A 45 24.97 29.21 -15.02
C PHE A 45 25.95 28.16 -15.60
N PHE A 46 25.55 27.59 -16.74
CA PHE A 46 26.39 26.88 -17.73
C PHE A 46 27.01 25.51 -17.37
N HIS A 47 26.91 25.00 -16.13
CA HIS A 47 27.36 23.64 -15.80
C HIS A 47 26.61 23.03 -14.60
N THR A 48 26.63 21.69 -14.50
CA THR A 48 26.07 20.94 -13.37
C THR A 48 27.09 20.86 -12.24
N VAL A 49 26.70 21.31 -11.04
CA VAL A 49 27.50 21.15 -9.82
C VAL A 49 26.98 19.95 -9.03
N LEU A 50 27.87 19.02 -8.68
CA LEU A 50 27.56 17.91 -7.79
C LEU A 50 27.55 18.41 -6.35
N VAL A 51 26.38 18.41 -5.70
CA VAL A 51 26.22 18.87 -4.31
C VAL A 51 26.17 17.72 -3.30
N GLY A 52 26.38 16.49 -3.77
CA GLY A 52 26.39 15.27 -2.95
C GLY A 52 27.75 14.98 -2.33
N GLU A 53 27.71 14.42 -1.13
CA GLU A 53 28.89 14.02 -0.35
C GLU A 53 28.93 12.49 -0.22
N LEU A 54 30.13 11.91 -0.30
CA LEU A 54 30.36 10.49 -0.01
C LEU A 54 30.67 10.36 1.48
N ALA A 55 29.70 9.83 2.22
CA ALA A 55 29.85 9.52 3.64
C ALA A 55 30.31 8.08 3.82
N HIS A 56 30.94 7.80 4.96
CA HIS A 56 31.35 6.44 5.31
C HIS A 56 30.39 5.78 6.29
N ASN A 57 30.06 4.50 6.07
CA ASN A 57 29.39 3.68 7.06
C ASN A 57 30.28 3.52 8.30
N VAL A 58 31.54 3.15 8.09
CA VAL A 58 32.62 3.07 9.07
C VAL A 58 33.61 4.18 8.75
N GLY A 59 33.84 5.11 9.69
CA GLY A 59 34.57 6.35 9.46
C GLY A 59 35.87 6.22 8.66
N ALA A 60 36.21 7.27 7.90
CA ALA A 60 37.35 7.29 6.99
C ALA A 60 38.70 6.91 7.64
N THR A 61 38.84 7.07 8.96
CA THR A 61 40.03 6.70 9.71
C THR A 61 39.68 5.82 10.91
N ALA A 62 40.60 4.92 11.27
CA ALA A 62 40.51 4.12 12.49
C ALA A 62 40.94 4.96 13.71
N THR A 63 40.18 5.99 14.05
CA THR A 63 40.47 6.87 15.19
C THR A 63 39.21 7.23 15.99
N PRO A 64 39.33 7.57 17.29
CA PRO A 64 38.19 7.99 18.11
C PRO A 64 37.46 9.23 17.57
N GLY A 65 38.16 10.14 16.88
CA GLY A 65 37.59 11.35 16.29
C GLY A 65 36.92 11.13 14.92
N SER A 66 36.85 9.88 14.44
CA SER A 66 36.12 9.53 13.22
C SER A 66 34.85 8.79 13.59
N PRO A 67 33.65 9.29 13.21
CA PRO A 67 32.39 8.63 13.50
C PRO A 67 32.43 7.16 13.08
N ARG A 68 32.22 6.24 14.05
CA ARG A 68 32.28 4.78 13.86
C ARG A 68 33.62 4.25 13.32
N GLY A 69 34.69 5.04 13.33
CA GLY A 69 35.99 4.67 12.79
C GLY A 69 36.61 3.44 13.45
N MET A 70 36.32 3.25 14.75
CA MET A 70 36.78 2.13 15.59
C MET A 70 35.77 0.97 15.70
N ALA A 71 34.63 1.03 15.00
CA ALA A 71 33.58 0.02 15.13
C ALA A 71 33.98 -1.34 14.53
N GLU A 72 34.79 -1.32 13.47
CA GLU A 72 35.32 -2.51 12.79
C GLU A 72 36.59 -2.16 12.01
N GLU A 73 37.43 -3.17 11.76
CA GLU A 73 38.58 -3.05 10.87
C GLU A 73 38.18 -3.36 9.43
N LEU A 74 38.54 -2.46 8.51
CA LEU A 74 38.30 -2.59 7.09
C LEU A 74 39.61 -2.58 6.32
N ALA A 75 39.76 -3.51 5.38
CA ALA A 75 40.92 -3.58 4.48
C ALA A 75 40.98 -2.39 3.52
N ASP A 76 39.82 -1.91 3.05
CA ASP A 76 39.69 -0.71 2.22
C ASP A 76 38.51 0.12 2.72
N ARG A 77 38.80 1.27 3.35
CA ARG A 77 37.78 2.19 3.85
C ARG A 77 37.14 3.03 2.75
N GLU A 78 37.78 3.11 1.58
CA GLU A 78 37.27 3.83 0.41
C GLU A 78 36.54 2.88 -0.57
N ALA A 79 36.25 1.66 -0.13
CA ALA A 79 35.48 0.69 -0.91
C ALA A 79 34.01 1.11 -1.03
N GLU A 80 33.37 0.71 -2.13
CA GLU A 80 31.99 1.09 -2.46
C GLU A 80 30.99 0.67 -1.38
N GLU A 81 31.23 -0.47 -0.73
CA GLU A 81 30.39 -1.02 0.32
C GLU A 81 30.42 -0.17 1.59
N ASN A 82 31.52 0.56 1.82
CA ASN A 82 31.67 1.45 2.96
C ASN A 82 31.16 2.87 2.69
N LEU A 83 30.74 3.18 1.46
CA LEU A 83 30.36 4.53 1.06
C LEU A 83 28.86 4.64 0.77
N LEU A 84 28.22 5.73 1.20
CA LEU A 84 26.86 6.09 0.85
C LEU A 84 26.78 7.56 0.42
N LEU A 85 25.90 7.86 -0.54
CA LEU A 85 25.73 9.21 -1.08
C LEU A 85 24.70 9.99 -0.26
N LEU A 86 25.09 11.15 0.29
CA LEU A 86 24.21 11.98 1.12
C LEU A 86 24.22 13.45 0.67
N CYS A 87 23.14 14.17 0.99
CA CYS A 87 23.19 15.63 1.01
C CYS A 87 23.96 16.10 2.25
N HIS A 88 24.47 17.34 2.21
CA HIS A 88 25.21 17.92 3.32
C HIS A 88 24.45 17.86 4.66
N ALA A 89 23.15 18.14 4.66
CA ALA A 89 22.32 18.12 5.87
C ALA A 89 22.24 16.71 6.48
N CYS A 90 22.00 15.67 5.66
CA CYS A 90 21.95 14.30 6.14
C CYS A 90 23.32 13.78 6.54
N HIS A 91 24.39 14.15 5.84
CA HIS A 91 25.74 13.75 6.21
C HIS A 91 26.15 14.32 7.57
N ARG A 92 25.91 15.62 7.80
CA ARG A 92 26.14 16.25 9.10
C ARG A 92 25.33 15.59 10.22
N LEU A 93 24.09 15.20 9.93
CA LEU A 93 23.21 14.53 10.90
C LEU A 93 23.79 13.20 11.39
N ILE A 94 24.35 12.37 10.49
CA ILE A 94 24.86 11.04 10.86
C ILE A 94 26.25 11.06 11.50
N ASP A 95 27.01 12.13 11.28
CA ASP A 95 28.35 12.32 11.85
C ASP A 95 28.33 13.07 13.19
N ASP A 96 27.16 13.54 13.62
CA ASP A 96 26.95 14.13 14.93
C ASP A 96 27.14 13.07 16.04
N GLU A 97 27.95 13.40 17.05
CA GLU A 97 28.27 12.50 18.16
C GLU A 97 27.02 12.11 18.96
N ASP A 98 26.06 13.02 19.13
CA ASP A 98 24.83 12.77 19.88
C ASP A 98 23.92 11.76 19.14
N HIS A 99 24.05 11.68 17.81
CA HIS A 99 23.29 10.72 17.00
C HIS A 99 24.04 9.42 16.70
N ALA A 100 25.33 9.32 17.05
CA ALA A 100 26.15 8.14 16.79
C ALA A 100 25.57 6.82 17.35
N PRO A 101 24.93 6.78 18.54
CA PRO A 101 24.27 5.57 19.04
C PRO A 101 23.08 5.12 18.16
N TYR A 102 22.44 6.04 17.45
CA TYR A 102 21.30 5.75 16.57
C TYR A 102 21.74 5.35 15.17
N PHE A 103 22.73 6.05 14.61
CA PHE A 103 23.29 5.76 13.29
C PHE A 103 24.47 4.80 13.39
N THR A 104 24.19 3.54 13.74
CA THR A 104 25.19 2.46 13.75
C THR A 104 25.62 2.07 12.33
N THR A 105 26.76 1.38 12.21
CA THR A 105 27.26 0.86 10.92
C THR A 105 26.24 -0.04 10.22
N GLU A 106 25.58 -0.92 10.98
CA GLU A 106 24.50 -1.79 10.52
C GLU A 106 23.33 -0.98 9.95
N ARG A 107 22.90 0.06 10.67
CA ARG A 107 21.79 0.91 10.22
C ARG A 107 22.12 1.64 8.93
N LEU A 108 23.31 2.23 8.82
CA LEU A 108 23.73 2.96 7.61
C LEU A 108 23.82 2.02 6.40
N ARG A 109 24.34 0.80 6.59
CA ARG A 109 24.31 -0.27 5.58
C ARG A 109 22.89 -0.63 5.17
N GLY A 110 21.97 -0.75 6.12
CA GLY A 110 20.56 -0.99 5.87
C GLY A 110 19.91 0.11 5.03
N LEU A 111 20.18 1.38 5.36
CA LEU A 111 19.70 2.54 4.60
C LEU A 111 20.25 2.55 3.16
N LYS A 112 21.57 2.34 3.00
CA LYS A 112 22.21 2.22 1.69
C LYS A 112 21.58 1.11 0.86
N LYS A 113 21.52 -0.11 1.41
CA LYS A 113 20.97 -1.28 0.73
C LYS A 113 19.52 -1.04 0.30
N ALA A 114 18.68 -0.53 1.20
CA ALA A 114 17.28 -0.24 0.89
C ALA A 114 17.14 0.78 -0.24
N HIS A 115 17.96 1.84 -0.25
CA HIS A 115 17.93 2.85 -1.31
C HIS A 115 18.41 2.29 -2.65
N GLU A 116 19.54 1.61 -2.68
CA GLU A 116 20.12 1.06 -3.91
C GLU A 116 19.26 -0.06 -4.50
N ASP A 117 18.64 -0.90 -3.67
CA ASP A 117 17.70 -1.90 -4.14
C ASP A 117 16.47 -1.25 -4.81
N ARG A 118 15.94 -0.14 -4.28
CA ARG A 118 14.87 0.63 -4.94
C ARG A 118 15.31 1.17 -6.30
N VAL A 119 16.49 1.79 -6.38
CA VAL A 119 17.03 2.32 -7.64
C VAL A 119 17.23 1.21 -8.66
N ARG A 120 17.83 0.08 -8.24
CA ARG A 120 18.06 -1.08 -9.10
C ARG A 120 16.75 -1.63 -9.64
N VAL A 121 15.74 -1.83 -8.79
CA VAL A 121 14.41 -2.31 -9.24
C VAL A 121 13.81 -1.35 -10.26
N ALA A 122 13.86 -0.05 -10.00
CA ALA A 122 13.33 0.94 -10.94
C ALA A 122 14.09 0.97 -12.28
N ALA A 123 15.42 0.80 -12.26
CA ALA A 123 16.27 0.93 -13.44
C ALA A 123 16.43 -0.35 -14.26
N THR A 124 16.25 -1.54 -13.66
CA THR A 124 16.63 -2.83 -14.29
C THR A 124 15.48 -3.82 -14.50
N SER A 125 14.29 -3.60 -13.93
CA SER A 125 13.17 -4.57 -13.98
C SER A 125 12.37 -4.57 -15.29
N GLY A 126 13.02 -4.34 -16.45
CA GLY A 126 12.35 -4.47 -17.76
C GLY A 126 11.28 -3.42 -18.07
N GLY A 127 11.29 -2.29 -17.34
CA GLY A 127 10.31 -1.22 -17.43
C GLY A 127 9.18 -1.43 -16.41
N LEU A 128 9.16 -0.63 -15.36
CA LEU A 128 8.03 -0.59 -14.43
C LEU A 128 6.73 -0.35 -15.23
N ARG A 129 5.68 -1.13 -14.95
CA ARG A 129 4.37 -0.90 -15.58
C ARG A 129 3.79 0.40 -15.03
N ARG A 130 3.30 1.26 -15.91
CA ARG A 130 2.63 2.49 -15.49
C ARG A 130 1.29 2.15 -14.86
N THR A 131 0.90 2.89 -13.84
CA THR A 131 -0.41 2.75 -13.19
C THR A 131 -0.97 4.10 -12.85
N ALA A 132 -2.28 4.27 -13.03
CA ALA A 132 -3.00 5.28 -12.28
C ALA A 132 -3.23 4.77 -10.85
N VAL A 133 -3.19 5.67 -9.89
CA VAL A 133 -3.39 5.41 -8.48
C VAL A 133 -4.70 6.03 -8.07
N ILE A 134 -5.56 5.27 -7.40
CA ILE A 134 -6.73 5.79 -6.72
C ILE A 134 -6.47 5.71 -5.22
N ARG A 135 -6.41 6.84 -4.54
CA ARG A 135 -6.27 6.94 -3.08
C ARG A 135 -7.57 7.45 -2.48
N MET A 136 -8.30 6.57 -1.82
CA MET A 136 -9.58 6.88 -1.18
C MET A 136 -9.43 6.90 0.33
N GLY A 137 -10.00 7.93 0.96
CA GLY A 137 -10.00 8.09 2.41
C GLY A 137 -11.33 8.65 2.91
N GLY A 138 -11.95 7.91 3.83
CA GLY A 138 -13.14 8.30 4.57
C GLY A 138 -12.92 8.20 6.08
N LEU A 139 -13.89 8.68 6.85
CA LEU A 139 -13.84 8.62 8.31
C LEU A 139 -13.99 7.18 8.80
N VAL A 140 -12.96 6.66 9.47
CA VAL A 140 -13.00 5.35 10.14
C VAL A 140 -12.54 5.54 11.58
N ARG A 141 -13.40 5.18 12.54
CA ARG A 141 -13.10 5.27 13.99
C ARG A 141 -12.64 6.68 14.44
N GLY A 142 -13.26 7.72 13.89
CA GLY A 142 -13.04 9.11 14.30
C GLY A 142 -11.87 9.82 13.62
N ALA A 143 -11.15 9.17 12.69
CA ALA A 143 -10.12 9.82 11.89
C ALA A 143 -10.23 9.45 10.41
N THR A 144 -10.01 10.42 9.53
CA THR A 144 -9.85 10.16 8.10
C THR A 144 -8.44 9.65 7.85
N ALA A 145 -8.31 8.55 7.13
CA ALA A 145 -7.02 7.94 6.84
C ALA A 145 -6.81 7.77 5.33
N PHE A 146 -5.56 7.94 4.88
CA PHE A 146 -5.14 7.78 3.50
C PHE A 146 -3.81 7.05 3.42
N ALA A 147 -3.56 6.37 2.31
CA ALA A 147 -2.18 6.09 1.91
C ALA A 147 -1.47 7.42 1.59
N SER A 148 -0.33 7.67 2.22
CA SER A 148 0.52 8.79 1.83
C SER A 148 1.18 8.52 0.47
N GLN A 149 1.58 9.57 -0.24
CA GLN A 149 2.30 9.41 -1.52
C GLN A 149 3.55 8.52 -1.39
N ARG A 150 4.27 8.65 -0.27
CA ARG A 150 5.44 7.80 0.03
C ARG A 150 5.04 6.32 0.18
N GLN A 151 4.02 6.05 0.99
CA GLN A 151 3.55 4.67 1.20
C GLN A 151 3.04 4.02 -0.09
N THR A 152 2.32 4.79 -0.90
CA THR A 152 1.88 4.36 -2.23
C THR A 152 3.07 4.07 -3.14
N ALA A 153 4.02 5.00 -3.27
CA ALA A 153 5.19 4.80 -4.12
C ALA A 153 6.02 3.58 -3.68
N ASP A 154 6.22 3.40 -2.37
CA ASP A 154 6.93 2.23 -1.83
C ASP A 154 6.22 0.91 -2.16
N ALA A 155 4.87 0.87 -2.11
CA ALA A 155 4.09 -0.30 -2.47
C ALA A 155 4.12 -0.60 -3.98
N LEU A 156 3.91 0.42 -4.82
CA LEU A 156 3.95 0.29 -6.28
C LEU A 156 5.30 -0.24 -6.76
N LEU A 157 6.40 0.35 -6.28
CA LEU A 157 7.75 -0.08 -6.68
C LEU A 157 8.04 -1.53 -6.29
N SER A 158 7.55 -1.98 -5.13
CA SER A 158 7.70 -3.36 -4.66
C SER A 158 7.01 -4.37 -5.57
N ASP A 159 5.95 -3.96 -6.26
CA ASP A 159 5.16 -4.80 -7.17
C ASP A 159 5.42 -4.49 -8.65
N GLY A 160 6.46 -3.70 -8.96
CA GLY A 160 6.89 -3.45 -10.33
C GLY A 160 6.08 -2.38 -11.08
N TYR A 161 5.37 -1.52 -10.34
CA TYR A 161 4.59 -0.42 -10.87
C TYR A 161 5.26 0.94 -10.66
N LEU A 162 4.98 1.87 -11.57
CA LEU A 162 5.33 3.28 -11.49
C LEU A 162 4.06 4.12 -11.60
N GLY A 163 3.81 4.98 -10.60
CA GLY A 163 2.75 5.97 -10.70
C GLY A 163 2.95 6.84 -11.93
N LEU A 164 1.88 7.10 -12.68
CA LEU A 164 1.92 7.98 -13.85
C LEU A 164 2.33 9.40 -13.40
N ALA A 165 3.50 9.88 -13.81
CA ALA A 165 3.96 11.25 -13.53
C ALA A 165 3.90 12.18 -14.76
N ASP A 166 3.78 11.61 -15.96
CA ASP A 166 3.88 12.34 -17.23
C ASP A 166 2.53 12.38 -17.96
N GLY A 167 1.90 13.56 -18.04
CA GLY A 167 0.65 13.77 -18.78
C GLY A 167 -0.17 14.97 -18.29
N ARG A 168 -1.38 15.14 -18.87
CA ARG A 168 -2.39 16.11 -18.38
C ARG A 168 -2.92 15.73 -16.99
N TRP A 169 -2.86 14.44 -16.66
CA TRP A 169 -3.28 13.87 -15.39
C TRP A 169 -2.03 13.42 -14.62
N GLN A 170 -1.92 13.80 -13.34
CA GLN A 170 -0.79 13.42 -12.47
C GLN A 170 -0.82 11.94 -12.07
N GLY A 171 -1.72 11.13 -12.63
CA GLY A 171 -1.82 9.71 -12.31
C GLY A 171 -2.27 9.36 -10.91
N ASP A 172 -2.39 10.33 -10.00
CA ASP A 172 -2.76 10.18 -8.61
C ASP A 172 -4.13 10.84 -8.37
N PHE A 173 -5.17 10.00 -8.28
CA PHE A 173 -6.56 10.41 -8.10
C PHE A 173 -6.93 10.25 -6.62
N VAL A 174 -7.25 11.37 -5.97
CA VAL A 174 -7.60 11.37 -4.54
C VAL A 174 -9.11 11.51 -4.39
N CYS A 175 -9.74 10.51 -3.78
CA CYS A 175 -11.15 10.53 -3.40
C CYS A 175 -11.26 10.80 -1.89
N HIS A 176 -11.55 12.03 -1.50
CA HIS A 176 -11.70 12.39 -0.08
C HIS A 176 -13.16 12.49 0.30
N ILE A 177 -13.58 11.67 1.25
CA ILE A 177 -14.98 11.63 1.72
C ILE A 177 -15.05 12.25 3.12
N PRO A 178 -15.29 13.56 3.22
CA PRO A 178 -15.43 14.24 4.50
C PRO A 178 -16.79 13.94 5.14
N GLY A 179 -16.89 14.16 6.45
CA GLY A 179 -18.15 14.11 7.19
C GLY A 179 -18.25 12.95 8.16
N ASP A 180 -19.47 12.69 8.60
CA ASP A 180 -19.80 11.75 9.68
C ASP A 180 -20.72 10.62 9.18
N PRO A 181 -20.27 9.35 9.22
CA PRO A 181 -21.05 8.18 8.84
C PRO A 181 -22.38 8.00 9.61
N SER A 182 -22.56 8.68 10.74
CA SER A 182 -23.84 8.69 11.47
C SER A 182 -24.97 9.38 10.70
N ARG A 183 -24.65 10.20 9.69
CA ARG A 183 -25.63 10.98 8.92
C ARG A 183 -25.91 10.34 7.56
N SER A 184 -27.18 10.28 7.16
CA SER A 184 -27.56 9.75 5.84
C SER A 184 -26.89 10.48 4.67
N SER A 185 -26.70 11.80 4.79
CA SER A 185 -26.05 12.63 3.76
C SER A 185 -24.59 12.25 3.49
N TYR A 186 -23.90 11.62 4.45
CA TYR A 186 -22.52 11.16 4.28
C TYR A 186 -22.41 10.10 3.19
N TRP A 187 -23.36 9.16 3.16
CA TRP A 187 -23.36 8.05 2.21
C TRP A 187 -23.60 8.55 0.79
N ILE A 188 -24.57 9.44 0.61
CA ILE A 188 -24.87 10.07 -0.68
C ILE A 188 -23.66 10.86 -1.20
N ALA A 189 -23.11 11.75 -0.36
CA ALA A 189 -21.93 12.54 -0.73
C ALA A 189 -20.72 11.66 -1.05
N GLY A 190 -20.54 10.55 -0.31
CA GLY A 190 -19.48 9.58 -0.59
C GLY A 190 -19.65 8.88 -1.94
N GLN A 191 -20.88 8.49 -2.30
CA GLN A 191 -21.17 7.91 -3.61
C GLN A 191 -20.93 8.92 -4.75
N GLU A 192 -21.33 10.18 -4.57
CA GLU A 192 -21.09 11.26 -5.53
C GLU A 192 -19.60 11.51 -5.75
N GLU A 193 -18.80 11.58 -4.69
CA GLU A 193 -17.35 11.79 -4.76
C GLU A 193 -16.63 10.60 -5.43
N ILE A 194 -17.06 9.36 -5.14
CA ILE A 194 -16.54 8.16 -5.81
C ILE A 194 -16.82 8.24 -7.30
N ASN A 195 -18.06 8.56 -7.69
CA ASN A 195 -18.43 8.68 -9.10
C ASN A 195 -17.67 9.81 -9.81
N HIS A 196 -17.48 10.95 -9.12
CA HIS A 196 -16.69 12.05 -9.65
C HIS A 196 -15.25 11.63 -9.92
N THR A 197 -14.60 11.00 -8.93
CA THR A 197 -13.22 10.53 -9.03
C THR A 197 -13.07 9.49 -10.15
N LEU A 198 -13.96 8.50 -10.21
CA LEU A 198 -13.92 7.47 -11.25
C LEU A 198 -14.17 8.06 -12.64
N GLY A 199 -15.01 9.08 -12.78
CA GLY A 199 -15.17 9.80 -14.05
C GLY A 199 -13.89 10.47 -14.55
N LEU A 200 -13.00 10.94 -13.64
CA LEU A 200 -11.68 11.45 -14.01
C LEU A 200 -10.74 10.32 -14.45
N VAL A 201 -10.79 9.17 -13.76
CA VAL A 201 -10.02 7.97 -14.10
C VAL A 201 -10.44 7.46 -15.48
N GLU A 202 -11.74 7.34 -15.76
CA GLU A 202 -12.27 6.91 -17.04
C GLU A 202 -11.81 7.82 -18.20
N GLN A 203 -11.77 9.14 -17.98
CA GLN A 203 -11.22 10.07 -18.97
C GLN A 203 -9.72 9.82 -19.24
N ALA A 204 -8.95 9.48 -18.20
CA ALA A 204 -7.53 9.16 -18.34
C ALA A 204 -7.32 7.81 -19.05
N VAL A 205 -8.12 6.79 -18.73
CA VAL A 205 -8.13 5.48 -19.43
C VAL A 205 -8.51 5.66 -20.90
N ALA A 206 -9.58 6.39 -21.20
CA ALA A 206 -10.04 6.64 -22.57
C ALA A 206 -9.01 7.37 -23.44
N SER A 207 -8.09 8.15 -22.82
CA SER A 207 -7.00 8.82 -23.53
C SER A 207 -5.82 7.88 -23.88
N GLY A 208 -5.86 6.61 -23.47
CA GLY A 208 -4.78 5.64 -23.67
C GLY A 208 -3.55 5.86 -22.78
N GLN A 209 -3.65 6.76 -21.79
CA GLN A 209 -2.56 7.05 -20.84
C GLN A 209 -2.53 6.09 -19.66
N VAL A 210 -3.63 5.38 -19.40
CA VAL A 210 -3.82 4.46 -18.28
C VAL A 210 -4.33 3.13 -18.81
N ASP A 211 -3.58 2.05 -18.58
CA ASP A 211 -3.97 0.67 -18.88
C ASP A 211 -4.01 -0.21 -17.61
N HIS A 212 -3.60 0.34 -16.47
CA HIS A 212 -3.59 -0.32 -15.17
C HIS A 212 -3.96 0.65 -14.03
N LEU A 213 -4.73 0.17 -13.06
CA LEU A 213 -5.16 0.88 -11.85
C LEU A 213 -4.57 0.23 -10.58
N SER A 214 -4.14 1.07 -9.64
CA SER A 214 -3.69 0.65 -8.31
C SER A 214 -4.52 1.35 -7.24
N ILE A 215 -5.22 0.59 -6.42
CA ILE A 215 -6.24 1.13 -5.51
C ILE A 215 -5.81 1.00 -4.06
N PHE A 216 -5.79 2.13 -3.36
CA PHE A 216 -5.48 2.27 -1.94
C PHE A 216 -6.66 2.96 -1.27
N ALA A 217 -7.54 2.20 -0.61
CA ALA A 217 -8.77 2.76 -0.06
C ALA A 217 -8.94 2.42 1.42
N ILE A 218 -9.23 3.44 2.23
CA ILE A 218 -9.67 3.29 3.62
C ILE A 218 -10.97 4.06 3.80
N ALA A 219 -12.09 3.35 3.92
CA ALA A 219 -13.41 3.93 4.16
C ALA A 219 -14.32 2.90 4.86
N PRO A 220 -15.49 3.31 5.35
CA PRO A 220 -16.52 2.37 5.81
C PRO A 220 -16.89 1.35 4.74
N ILE A 221 -17.30 0.15 5.18
CA ILE A 221 -17.54 -1.02 4.32
C ILE A 221 -18.48 -0.68 3.14
N PRO A 222 -19.63 -0.01 3.34
CA PRO A 222 -20.57 0.25 2.25
C PRO A 222 -20.00 1.10 1.13
N LEU A 223 -19.16 2.09 1.44
CA LEU A 223 -18.51 2.92 0.42
C LEU A 223 -17.40 2.18 -0.32
N LEU A 224 -16.71 1.24 0.32
CA LEU A 224 -15.74 0.38 -0.34
C LEU A 224 -16.41 -0.63 -1.27
N VAL A 225 -17.55 -1.21 -0.87
CA VAL A 225 -18.37 -2.03 -1.76
C VAL A 225 -18.88 -1.19 -2.93
N TYR A 226 -19.33 0.04 -2.67
CA TYR A 226 -19.75 0.96 -3.74
C TYR A 226 -18.62 1.23 -4.72
N LEU A 227 -17.43 1.63 -4.23
CA LEU A 227 -16.23 1.80 -5.07
C LEU A 227 -15.99 0.55 -5.93
N GLY A 228 -15.93 -0.63 -5.31
CA GLY A 228 -15.77 -1.90 -6.00
C GLY A 228 -16.80 -2.12 -7.10
N SER A 229 -18.08 -1.88 -6.81
CA SER A 229 -19.18 -2.05 -7.75
C SER A 229 -19.13 -1.10 -8.94
N ARG A 230 -18.40 0.03 -8.81
CA ARG A 230 -18.24 1.06 -9.85
C ARG A 230 -16.99 0.85 -10.71
N LEU A 231 -15.99 0.13 -10.22
CA LEU A 231 -14.84 -0.30 -11.04
C LEU A 231 -15.31 -1.24 -12.15
N ASP A 232 -14.71 -1.12 -13.33
CA ASP A 232 -14.94 -2.04 -14.44
C ASP A 232 -13.94 -3.21 -14.43
N ASP A 233 -14.24 -4.24 -15.21
CA ASP A 233 -13.35 -5.40 -15.39
C ASP A 233 -12.47 -5.27 -16.65
N LYS A 234 -12.53 -4.13 -17.35
CA LYS A 234 -11.79 -3.92 -18.61
C LYS A 234 -10.40 -3.38 -18.34
N THR A 235 -10.24 -2.63 -17.25
CA THR A 235 -8.96 -2.04 -16.86
C THR A 235 -8.29 -2.94 -15.82
N ASP A 236 -7.06 -3.38 -16.11
CA ASP A 236 -6.26 -4.20 -15.19
C ASP A 236 -6.14 -3.47 -13.84
N THR A 237 -6.56 -4.11 -12.75
CA THR A 237 -6.73 -3.42 -11.45
C THR A 237 -6.12 -4.23 -10.32
N GLN A 238 -5.16 -3.61 -9.64
CA GLN A 238 -4.52 -4.14 -8.44
C GLN A 238 -5.05 -3.44 -7.19
N LEU A 239 -5.57 -4.21 -6.24
CA LEU A 239 -5.94 -3.73 -4.92
C LEU A 239 -4.77 -3.86 -3.94
N TYR A 240 -4.70 -2.93 -2.99
CA TYR A 240 -3.72 -2.96 -1.90
C TYR A 240 -4.44 -2.97 -0.54
N GLN A 241 -3.84 -3.68 0.41
CA GLN A 241 -4.33 -3.81 1.78
C GLN A 241 -3.44 -3.01 2.74
N LYS A 242 -4.05 -2.24 3.65
CA LYS A 242 -3.30 -1.63 4.75
C LYS A 242 -2.98 -2.68 5.81
N HIS A 243 -1.70 -2.95 6.04
CA HIS A 243 -1.23 -3.81 7.13
C HIS A 243 -1.03 -2.98 8.40
N ARG A 244 -1.50 -3.47 9.55
CA ARG A 244 -1.44 -2.72 10.82
C ARG A 244 -0.10 -2.87 11.54
N ASP A 245 0.58 -3.98 11.32
CA ASP A 245 1.78 -4.35 12.05
C ASP A 245 3.04 -4.11 11.21
N GLY A 246 4.11 -3.65 11.87
CA GLY A 246 5.42 -3.45 11.25
C GLY A 246 5.53 -2.25 10.29
N ASP A 247 6.58 -2.28 9.47
CA ASP A 247 6.92 -1.27 8.45
C ASP A 247 6.35 -1.63 7.05
N GLN A 248 5.53 -2.68 6.97
CA GLN A 248 4.96 -3.18 5.70
C GLN A 248 4.10 -2.13 5.01
N GLY A 249 3.34 -1.35 5.79
CA GLY A 249 2.54 -0.24 5.28
C GLY A 249 1.37 -0.74 4.44
N TRP A 250 1.55 -0.74 3.13
CA TRP A 250 0.61 -1.22 2.10
C TRP A 250 1.22 -2.29 1.19
N ARG A 251 2.47 -2.70 1.45
CA ARG A 251 3.15 -3.74 0.68
C ARG A 251 2.59 -5.10 1.05
N TRP A 252 2.28 -5.89 0.03
CA TRP A 252 1.96 -7.30 0.18
C TRP A 252 3.15 -8.10 0.74
N ASP A 253 2.87 -9.06 1.63
CA ASP A 253 3.87 -9.99 2.15
C ASP A 253 3.82 -11.30 1.36
N LYS A 254 4.75 -11.45 0.41
CA LYS A 254 4.90 -12.65 -0.44
C LYS A 254 5.44 -13.87 0.31
N THR A 255 5.76 -13.72 1.60
CA THR A 255 6.21 -14.82 2.48
C THR A 255 5.14 -15.25 3.48
N ALA A 256 4.04 -14.49 3.58
CA ALA A 256 2.94 -14.81 4.48
C ALA A 256 2.19 -16.08 4.02
N PRO A 257 1.55 -16.80 4.95
CA PRO A 257 0.70 -17.94 4.60
C PRO A 257 -0.45 -17.54 3.67
N ILE A 258 -0.76 -18.43 2.73
CA ILE A 258 -1.93 -18.31 1.85
C ILE A 258 -3.12 -18.99 2.55
N HIS A 259 -4.30 -18.39 2.45
CA HIS A 259 -5.51 -18.87 3.11
C HIS A 259 -6.66 -19.05 2.12
N ASP A 260 -7.45 -20.10 2.36
CA ASP A 260 -8.66 -20.43 1.61
C ASP A 260 -9.93 -20.19 2.42
N PHE A 261 -11.06 -20.20 1.71
CA PHE A 261 -12.37 -19.82 2.23
C PHE A 261 -13.43 -20.86 1.92
N SER A 262 -14.28 -21.14 2.90
CA SER A 262 -15.46 -21.97 2.77
C SER A 262 -16.73 -21.12 2.79
N THR A 263 -17.85 -21.72 2.37
CA THR A 263 -19.16 -21.08 2.52
C THR A 263 -20.11 -21.95 3.31
N VAL A 264 -20.98 -21.30 4.07
CA VAL A 264 -22.05 -21.91 4.82
C VAL A 264 -23.36 -21.32 4.32
N ALA A 265 -24.35 -22.17 4.07
CA ALA A 265 -25.66 -21.73 3.62
C ALA A 265 -26.75 -22.29 4.53
N THR A 266 -27.61 -21.41 5.04
CA THR A 266 -28.85 -21.77 5.74
C THR A 266 -30.02 -21.39 4.84
N LEU A 267 -30.78 -22.38 4.38
CA LEU A 267 -32.01 -22.16 3.62
C LEU A 267 -33.19 -22.65 4.45
N ASP A 268 -34.16 -21.77 4.66
CA ASP A 268 -35.50 -22.22 5.02
C ASP A 268 -36.23 -22.64 3.73
N SER A 269 -37.07 -23.67 3.80
CA SER A 269 -37.64 -24.38 2.63
C SER A 269 -38.64 -23.56 1.79
N ALA A 270 -38.81 -22.27 2.06
CA ALA A 270 -39.72 -21.39 1.34
C ALA A 270 -39.01 -20.66 0.19
N PRO A 271 -39.68 -20.43 -0.96
CA PRO A 271 -39.14 -19.56 -2.00
C PRO A 271 -38.99 -18.14 -1.42
N ALA A 272 -37.75 -17.67 -1.33
CA ALA A 272 -37.44 -16.36 -0.81
C ALA A 272 -37.23 -15.34 -1.93
N THR A 273 -37.81 -14.16 -1.77
CA THR A 273 -37.60 -13.00 -2.64
C THR A 273 -36.37 -12.20 -2.26
N GLU A 274 -35.80 -12.47 -1.07
CA GLU A 274 -34.66 -11.74 -0.52
C GLU A 274 -33.63 -12.73 0.06
N VAL A 275 -32.35 -12.38 -0.02
CA VAL A 275 -31.23 -13.22 0.46
C VAL A 275 -30.24 -12.38 1.23
N VAL A 276 -29.68 -12.94 2.31
CA VAL A 276 -28.59 -12.34 3.07
C VAL A 276 -27.26 -12.96 2.66
N LEU A 277 -26.33 -12.11 2.25
CA LEU A 277 -24.93 -12.40 1.99
C LEU A 277 -24.10 -11.87 3.16
N ALA A 278 -23.27 -12.73 3.75
CA ALA A 278 -22.43 -12.37 4.88
C ALA A 278 -20.96 -12.70 4.63
N ALA A 279 -20.07 -11.81 5.04
CA ALA A 279 -18.63 -12.04 5.02
C ALA A 279 -18.03 -11.90 6.42
N SER A 280 -17.65 -13.02 7.02
CA SER A 280 -17.05 -13.09 8.36
C SER A 280 -15.56 -13.39 8.24
N LEU A 281 -14.73 -12.36 8.11
CA LEU A 281 -13.30 -12.51 7.80
C LEU A 281 -12.39 -11.95 8.90
N THR A 282 -12.73 -10.78 9.43
CA THR A 282 -12.03 -10.17 10.58
C THR A 282 -12.66 -10.53 11.91
N ALA A 283 -13.96 -10.82 11.91
CA ALA A 283 -14.74 -11.27 13.03
C ALA A 283 -15.99 -11.98 12.49
N GLU A 284 -16.65 -12.75 13.35
CA GLU A 284 -17.93 -13.37 13.03
C GLU A 284 -19.05 -12.33 12.95
N VAL A 285 -19.84 -12.39 11.87
CA VAL A 285 -21.10 -11.66 11.74
C VAL A 285 -22.16 -12.40 12.55
N GLN A 286 -22.47 -11.88 13.74
CA GLN A 286 -23.47 -12.48 14.60
C GLN A 286 -24.88 -12.24 14.04
N LYS A 287 -25.60 -13.34 13.74
CA LYS A 287 -26.99 -13.28 13.25
C LYS A 287 -27.93 -12.52 14.19
N SER A 288 -27.66 -12.53 15.50
CA SER A 288 -28.42 -11.78 16.52
C SER A 288 -28.34 -10.26 16.37
N ASN A 289 -27.35 -9.75 15.63
CA ASN A 289 -27.14 -8.32 15.44
C ASN A 289 -27.78 -7.84 14.13
N LEU A 290 -28.27 -8.75 13.29
CA LEU A 290 -28.97 -8.41 12.07
C LEU A 290 -30.34 -7.79 12.40
N PRO A 291 -30.85 -6.86 11.58
CA PRO A 291 -32.22 -6.37 11.72
C PRO A 291 -33.23 -7.51 11.68
N ASP A 292 -34.28 -7.43 12.48
CA ASP A 292 -35.34 -8.45 12.57
C ASP A 292 -35.94 -8.80 11.20
N ALA A 293 -36.01 -7.81 10.29
CA ALA A 293 -36.50 -7.99 8.92
C ALA A 293 -35.66 -8.98 8.08
N LEU A 294 -34.39 -9.20 8.46
CA LEU A 294 -33.51 -10.17 7.81
C LEU A 294 -33.59 -11.57 8.45
N GLY A 295 -34.32 -11.72 9.55
CA GLY A 295 -34.50 -12.97 10.25
C GLY A 295 -35.25 -14.00 9.39
N GLY A 296 -34.73 -15.24 9.32
CA GLY A 296 -35.34 -16.33 8.55
C GLY A 296 -35.16 -16.25 7.03
N LEU A 297 -34.48 -15.22 6.53
CA LEU A 297 -34.10 -15.18 5.12
C LEU A 297 -33.00 -16.23 4.83
N PRO A 298 -32.93 -16.78 3.60
CA PRO A 298 -31.77 -17.50 3.12
C PRO A 298 -30.47 -16.75 3.43
N TYR A 299 -29.56 -17.43 4.10
CA TYR A 299 -28.34 -16.84 4.62
C TYR A 299 -27.13 -17.57 4.06
N PHE A 300 -26.30 -16.88 3.31
CA PHE A 300 -25.06 -17.38 2.72
C PHE A 300 -23.89 -16.63 3.30
N GLU A 301 -22.96 -17.34 3.90
CA GLU A 301 -21.82 -16.77 4.60
C GLU A 301 -20.51 -17.32 4.04
N ILE A 302 -19.56 -16.42 3.75
CA ILE A 302 -18.16 -16.79 3.48
C ILE A 302 -17.31 -16.63 4.74
N ARG A 303 -16.48 -17.64 5.03
CA ARG A 303 -15.61 -17.71 6.22
C ARG A 303 -14.25 -18.32 5.87
N PRO A 304 -13.15 -17.97 6.57
CA PRO A 304 -11.87 -18.67 6.40
C PRO A 304 -11.97 -20.13 6.87
N GLU A 305 -11.34 -21.07 6.17
CA GLU A 305 -11.45 -22.52 6.49
C GLU A 305 -10.86 -22.92 7.85
N ALA A 306 -9.87 -22.18 8.34
CA ALA A 306 -9.16 -22.50 9.58
C ALA A 306 -9.66 -21.73 10.81
N ASP A 307 -10.86 -21.14 10.76
CA ASP A 307 -11.43 -20.24 11.78
C ASP A 307 -10.47 -19.10 12.22
N ARG A 308 -9.55 -18.73 11.32
CA ARG A 308 -8.56 -17.68 11.55
C ARG A 308 -9.17 -16.33 11.20
N PHE A 309 -9.98 -15.82 12.12
CA PHE A 309 -10.40 -14.43 12.06
C PHE A 309 -9.23 -13.52 12.37
N GLY A 310 -9.12 -12.41 11.65
CA GLY A 310 -8.27 -11.32 12.10
C GLY A 310 -7.80 -10.37 11.01
N PRO A 311 -7.22 -9.23 11.41
CA PRO A 311 -6.75 -8.21 10.49
C PRO A 311 -5.56 -8.66 9.63
N GLY A 312 -4.81 -9.68 10.05
CA GLY A 312 -3.67 -10.25 9.33
C GLY A 312 -4.02 -11.32 8.30
N LEU A 313 -5.29 -11.69 8.16
CA LEU A 313 -5.73 -12.77 7.25
C LEU A 313 -5.35 -12.48 5.79
N PHE A 314 -5.41 -11.22 5.37
CA PHE A 314 -5.09 -10.78 4.01
C PHE A 314 -3.68 -10.19 3.95
N ALA A 315 -2.67 -10.97 4.35
CA ALA A 315 -1.25 -10.58 4.27
C ALA A 315 -0.61 -10.92 2.92
N HIS A 316 -0.98 -12.09 2.35
CA HIS A 316 -0.52 -12.55 1.04
C HIS A 316 -1.52 -12.15 -0.07
N PRO A 317 -1.06 -11.73 -1.27
CA PRO A 317 -1.95 -11.33 -2.37
C PRO A 317 -2.83 -12.49 -2.85
N ASP A 318 -2.31 -13.71 -2.83
CA ASP A 318 -3.05 -14.91 -3.27
C ASP A 318 -4.23 -15.22 -2.37
N THR A 319 -4.17 -14.85 -1.08
CA THR A 319 -5.34 -14.96 -0.20
C THR A 319 -6.50 -14.10 -0.68
N LEU A 320 -6.22 -12.89 -1.20
CA LEU A 320 -7.25 -12.05 -1.81
C LEU A 320 -7.82 -12.68 -3.10
N ARG A 321 -6.98 -13.36 -3.89
CA ARG A 321 -7.44 -14.10 -5.07
C ARG A 321 -8.35 -15.25 -4.70
N ASN A 322 -7.94 -16.08 -3.74
CA ASN A 322 -8.74 -17.21 -3.26
C ASN A 322 -10.07 -16.74 -2.67
N PHE A 323 -10.07 -15.63 -1.93
CA PHE A 323 -11.30 -14.97 -1.48
C PHE A 323 -12.18 -14.55 -2.65
N ALA A 324 -11.63 -13.83 -3.63
CA ALA A 324 -12.40 -13.31 -4.76
C ALA A 324 -13.05 -14.44 -5.58
N ASP A 325 -12.31 -15.53 -5.81
CA ASP A 325 -12.82 -16.71 -6.51
C ASP A 325 -13.94 -17.40 -5.71
N ARG A 326 -13.75 -17.59 -4.40
CA ARG A 326 -14.79 -18.17 -3.56
C ARG A 326 -16.02 -17.26 -3.45
N TRP A 327 -15.83 -15.94 -3.39
CA TRP A 327 -16.92 -14.98 -3.35
C TRP A 327 -17.76 -15.02 -4.63
N ARG A 328 -17.13 -15.03 -5.81
CA ARG A 328 -17.86 -15.20 -7.09
C ARG A 328 -18.62 -16.51 -7.14
N ASN A 329 -18.03 -17.60 -6.66
CA ASN A 329 -18.71 -18.89 -6.56
C ASN A 329 -19.91 -18.85 -5.61
N LEU A 330 -19.81 -18.15 -4.47
CA LEU A 330 -20.93 -17.94 -3.56
C LEU A 330 -22.08 -17.18 -4.25
N LEU A 331 -21.78 -16.12 -5.01
CA LEU A 331 -22.83 -15.39 -5.75
C LEU A 331 -23.54 -16.31 -6.77
N ALA A 332 -22.77 -17.13 -7.50
CA ALA A 332 -23.34 -18.12 -8.43
C ALA A 332 -24.18 -19.20 -7.71
N GLU A 333 -23.74 -19.66 -6.53
CA GLU A 333 -24.50 -20.58 -5.68
C GLU A 333 -25.84 -19.96 -5.22
N VAL A 334 -25.85 -18.67 -4.90
CA VAL A 334 -27.07 -17.92 -4.53
C VAL A 334 -28.02 -17.83 -5.71
N GLU A 335 -27.54 -17.48 -6.90
CA GLU A 335 -28.37 -17.43 -8.13
C GLU A 335 -29.00 -18.79 -8.45
N ALA A 336 -28.25 -19.88 -8.29
CA ALA A 336 -28.74 -21.24 -8.56
C ALA A 336 -29.77 -21.71 -7.52
N ARG A 337 -29.58 -21.36 -6.24
CA ARG A 337 -30.41 -21.86 -5.13
C ARG A 337 -31.59 -20.96 -4.80
N CYS A 338 -31.50 -19.68 -5.12
CA CYS A 338 -32.52 -18.67 -4.89
C CYS A 338 -32.82 -17.86 -6.17
N PRO A 339 -33.25 -18.51 -7.28
CA PRO A 339 -33.45 -17.85 -8.57
C PRO A 339 -34.58 -16.81 -8.57
N GLY A 340 -35.48 -16.84 -7.57
CA GLY A 340 -36.55 -15.86 -7.38
C GLY A 340 -36.16 -14.65 -6.52
N ALA A 341 -34.89 -14.56 -6.09
CA ALA A 341 -34.44 -13.44 -5.28
C ALA A 341 -34.41 -12.16 -6.12
N ALA A 342 -35.14 -11.13 -5.67
CA ALA A 342 -35.21 -9.82 -6.29
C ALA A 342 -34.38 -8.77 -5.55
N ARG A 343 -33.82 -9.13 -4.38
CA ARG A 343 -32.99 -8.24 -3.55
C ARG A 343 -31.99 -9.06 -2.73
N TRP A 344 -30.77 -8.57 -2.64
CA TRP A 344 -29.76 -9.12 -1.74
C TRP A 344 -29.39 -8.13 -0.62
N HIS A 345 -28.95 -8.65 0.52
CA HIS A 345 -28.51 -7.89 1.68
C HIS A 345 -27.09 -8.27 2.04
N LEU A 346 -26.14 -7.34 1.93
CA LEU A 346 -24.73 -7.58 2.22
C LEU A 346 -24.34 -7.01 3.58
N VAL A 347 -23.93 -7.90 4.48
CA VAL A 347 -23.31 -7.58 5.77
C VAL A 347 -21.89 -8.12 5.81
N ALA A 348 -20.95 -7.33 6.31
CA ALA A 348 -19.56 -7.78 6.33
C ALA A 348 -18.80 -7.31 7.58
N ALA A 349 -17.88 -8.17 8.00
CA ALA A 349 -16.79 -7.87 8.91
C ALA A 349 -15.48 -8.31 8.21
N ALA A 350 -14.94 -7.44 7.35
CA ALA A 350 -13.91 -7.82 6.39
C ALA A 350 -12.79 -6.76 6.23
N PRO A 351 -11.58 -7.16 5.78
CA PRO A 351 -10.51 -6.22 5.42
C PRO A 351 -10.84 -5.40 4.18
N LEU A 352 -10.12 -4.29 4.02
CA LEU A 352 -10.38 -3.25 3.02
C LEU A 352 -10.40 -3.81 1.59
N SER A 353 -9.38 -4.57 1.20
CA SER A 353 -9.27 -5.09 -0.17
C SER A 353 -10.36 -6.10 -0.50
N SER A 354 -10.69 -7.00 0.43
CA SER A 354 -11.80 -7.96 0.23
C SER A 354 -13.15 -7.27 0.07
N VAL A 355 -13.37 -6.14 0.75
CA VAL A 355 -14.64 -5.39 0.64
C VAL A 355 -14.81 -4.77 -0.73
N ILE A 356 -13.72 -4.25 -1.31
CA ILE A 356 -13.72 -3.74 -2.68
C ILE A 356 -13.95 -4.90 -3.66
N GLU A 357 -13.27 -6.04 -3.48
CA GLU A 357 -13.51 -7.25 -4.30
C GLU A 357 -14.97 -7.72 -4.23
N MET A 358 -15.62 -7.66 -3.06
CA MET A 358 -17.04 -8.00 -2.94
C MET A 358 -17.91 -7.15 -3.86
N GLY A 359 -17.63 -5.84 -3.92
CA GLY A 359 -18.32 -4.91 -4.82
C GLY A 359 -18.03 -5.20 -6.30
N ARG A 360 -16.76 -5.48 -6.65
CA ARG A 360 -16.34 -5.77 -8.03
C ARG A 360 -17.00 -7.03 -8.60
N ALA A 361 -17.28 -8.00 -7.74
CA ALA A 361 -17.80 -9.29 -8.18
C ALA A 361 -19.26 -9.27 -8.65
N PHE A 362 -20.01 -8.20 -8.38
CA PHE A 362 -21.40 -8.10 -8.80
C PHE A 362 -21.53 -7.98 -10.33
N MET A 363 -22.35 -8.85 -10.92
CA MET A 363 -22.63 -8.83 -12.35
C MET A 363 -23.77 -7.85 -12.67
N ARG A 364 -23.40 -6.64 -13.11
CA ARG A 364 -24.34 -5.57 -13.45
C ARG A 364 -25.39 -6.02 -14.48
N GLY A 365 -26.66 -5.87 -14.12
CA GLY A 365 -27.81 -6.22 -14.96
C GLY A 365 -28.17 -7.71 -15.02
N ALA A 366 -27.37 -8.58 -14.39
CA ALA A 366 -27.70 -10.01 -14.24
C ALA A 366 -28.17 -10.32 -12.82
N GLN A 367 -27.47 -9.80 -11.82
CA GLN A 367 -27.78 -10.03 -10.41
C GLN A 367 -28.72 -8.95 -9.84
N PRO A 368 -29.44 -9.24 -8.74
CA PRO A 368 -30.34 -8.27 -8.12
C PRO A 368 -29.64 -7.07 -7.46
N PRO A 369 -30.35 -5.95 -7.25
CA PRO A 369 -29.88 -4.86 -6.40
C PRO A 369 -29.53 -5.36 -5.00
N THR A 370 -28.42 -4.87 -4.47
CA THR A 370 -27.90 -5.30 -3.16
C THR A 370 -27.86 -4.13 -2.19
N GLU A 371 -28.55 -4.26 -1.06
CA GLU A 371 -28.46 -3.33 0.07
C GLU A 371 -27.23 -3.66 0.91
N VAL A 372 -26.35 -2.69 1.13
CA VAL A 372 -25.11 -2.83 1.87
C VAL A 372 -25.23 -2.14 3.22
N TYR A 373 -24.88 -2.87 4.27
CA TYR A 373 -25.15 -2.48 5.64
C TYR A 373 -23.90 -1.96 6.36
N GLU A 374 -24.04 -0.86 7.10
CA GLU A 374 -23.04 -0.39 8.06
C GLU A 374 -23.39 -0.87 9.46
N ARG A 375 -22.37 -1.27 10.23
CA ARG A 375 -22.55 -1.60 11.65
C ARG A 375 -22.71 -0.32 12.47
N GLN A 376 -23.83 -0.18 13.18
CA GLN A 376 -24.12 0.94 14.09
C GLN A 376 -24.37 0.39 15.49
N GLY A 377 -23.35 0.48 16.35
CA GLY A 377 -23.38 -0.15 17.67
C GLY A 377 -23.50 -1.67 17.58
N ASP A 378 -24.60 -2.20 18.13
CA ASP A 378 -24.89 -3.64 18.19
C ASP A 378 -25.82 -4.12 17.06
N THR A 379 -26.18 -3.25 16.12
CA THR A 379 -27.01 -3.62 14.95
C THR A 379 -26.41 -3.14 13.63
N TYR A 380 -27.09 -3.43 12.52
CA TYR A 380 -26.73 -3.04 11.18
C TYR A 380 -27.82 -2.17 10.55
N ALA A 381 -27.44 -1.15 9.79
CA ALA A 381 -28.38 -0.30 9.06
C ALA A 381 -28.04 -0.32 7.55
N PRO A 382 -29.03 -0.44 6.65
CA PRO A 382 -28.79 -0.32 5.23
C PRO A 382 -28.50 1.15 4.91
N VAL A 383 -27.38 1.41 4.22
CA VAL A 383 -26.94 2.79 3.96
C VAL A 383 -26.54 3.06 2.52
N VAL A 384 -26.22 2.03 1.75
CA VAL A 384 -25.85 2.13 0.34
C VAL A 384 -26.52 1.00 -0.43
N GLN A 385 -26.98 1.27 -1.63
CA GLN A 385 -27.41 0.24 -2.59
C GLN A 385 -26.42 0.17 -3.74
N VAL A 386 -26.05 -1.05 -4.12
CA VAL A 386 -25.22 -1.33 -5.30
C VAL A 386 -25.98 -2.21 -6.28
N ASN A 387 -25.42 -2.35 -7.48
CA ASN A 387 -25.98 -3.20 -8.54
C ASN A 387 -27.42 -2.80 -8.95
N THR A 388 -27.67 -1.49 -8.98
CA THR A 388 -28.95 -0.87 -9.40
C THR A 388 -29.07 -0.70 -10.90
#